data_AF-A0A8S3QYE1-F1
#
_entry.id   AF-A0A8S3QYE1-F1
#
_cell.length_a   1.000
_cell.length_b   1.000
_cell.length_c   1.000
_cell.angle_alpha   90.00
_cell.angle_beta   90.00
_cell.angle_gamma   90.00
#
_symmetry.space_group_name_H-M   'P 1'
#
loop_
_entity.id
_entity.type
_entity.pdbx_description
1 polymer ?
#
loop_
_entity_poly.entity_id
_entity_poly.type
_entity_poly.pdbx_seq_one_letter_code
_entity_poly.pdbx_strand_id
1 'polypeptide(L)'
;MTEWSDLERSGKLLDNLIVNLLDKVQGLSLTNHKDFVLQIMEKFDIIVRPLGDKTKQCMYMPCMIKAVNMNVIARDIGNKDCKKTSWFCLQFDFLPPSYFNHILVSFVKQNKLWIGRDNRLGIYRNVGVFSLNSSGSKVLLICLLENSIAMQVWQWKCGEHDCYSDIKNKLLDLVNSIKLRYRININYEKHFKCSDGFCQENDARVKVDVVIENVEYYCSNTRACIQAQKSTAVG
;
A
#
# COMPACT_ATOMS: atom_id res chain seq x y z
N MET A 1 22.09 18.40 10.44
CA MET A 1 21.67 17.84 9.13
C MET A 1 21.21 16.37 9.23
N THR A 2 20.88 15.88 10.44
CA THR A 2 20.58 14.47 10.75
C THR A 2 19.09 14.14 10.71
N GLU A 3 18.24 15.03 11.24
CA GLU A 3 16.78 14.77 11.39
C GLU A 3 16.03 14.63 10.05
N TRP A 4 16.35 15.45 9.05
CA TRP A 4 15.76 15.37 7.71
C TRP A 4 16.15 14.09 6.98
N SER A 5 17.42 13.69 7.10
CA SER A 5 17.94 12.44 6.53
C SER A 5 17.25 11.22 7.18
N ASP A 6 16.96 11.29 8.47
CA ASP A 6 16.22 10.25 9.18
C ASP A 6 14.74 10.20 8.78
N LEU A 7 14.10 11.36 8.56
CA LEU A 7 12.74 11.43 8.01
C LEU A 7 12.70 10.81 6.60
N GLU A 8 13.65 11.14 5.72
CA GLU A 8 13.73 10.56 4.39
C GLU A 8 13.96 9.04 4.42
N ARG A 9 14.76 8.56 5.37
CA ARG A 9 15.09 7.13 5.48
C ARG A 9 13.93 6.30 6.03
N SER A 10 13.30 6.79 7.10
CA SER A 10 12.34 6.03 7.90
C SER A 10 10.88 6.46 7.72
N GLY A 11 10.65 7.67 7.21
CA GLY A 11 9.35 8.34 7.23
C GLY A 11 8.90 8.83 8.58
N LYS A 12 9.64 8.53 9.65
CA LYS A 12 9.22 8.85 11.00
C LYS A 12 9.37 10.35 11.25
N LEU A 13 8.25 10.98 11.57
CA LEU A 13 8.17 12.37 11.94
C LEU A 13 8.40 12.48 13.45
N LEU A 14 9.61 12.90 13.82
CA LEU A 14 10.01 13.08 15.21
C LEU A 14 9.50 14.41 15.78
N ASP A 15 9.27 14.44 17.10
CA ASP A 15 8.65 15.58 17.78
C ASP A 15 9.47 16.87 17.68
N ASN A 16 10.80 16.75 17.83
CA ASN A 16 11.76 17.83 17.60
C ASN A 16 11.65 18.42 16.19
N LEU A 17 11.48 17.57 15.17
CA LEU A 17 11.34 18.04 13.79
C LEU A 17 10.03 18.80 13.59
N ILE A 18 8.94 18.38 14.26
CA ILE A 18 7.66 19.10 14.26
C ILE A 18 7.81 20.46 14.92
N VAL A 19 8.38 20.52 16.13
CA VAL A 19 8.59 21.79 16.85
C VAL A 19 9.46 22.74 16.02
N ASN A 20 10.58 22.24 15.48
CA ASN A 20 11.47 23.01 14.60
C ASN A 20 10.77 23.52 13.33
N LEU A 21 9.84 22.74 12.76
CA LEU A 21 9.06 23.14 11.58
C LEU A 21 8.07 24.25 11.90
N LEU A 22 7.37 24.14 13.04
CA LEU A 22 6.37 25.11 13.45
C LEU A 22 7.01 26.43 13.91
N ASP A 23 8.14 26.37 14.62
CA ASP A 23 8.88 27.55 15.09
C ASP A 23 9.51 28.37 13.95
N LYS A 24 9.81 27.73 12.81
CA LYS A 24 10.37 28.41 11.63
C LYS A 24 9.36 29.28 10.88
N VAL A 25 8.06 29.09 11.11
CA VAL A 25 7.02 29.88 10.44
C VAL A 25 6.87 31.21 11.18
N GLN A 26 7.67 32.20 10.77
CA GLN A 26 7.64 33.54 11.37
C GLN A 26 6.24 34.15 11.28
N GLY A 27 5.77 34.73 12.40
CA GLY A 27 4.49 35.45 12.48
C GLY A 27 3.26 34.60 12.81
N LEU A 28 3.39 33.27 12.92
CA LEU A 28 2.31 32.40 13.38
C LEU A 28 2.80 31.57 14.57
N SER A 29 2.14 31.71 15.73
CA SER A 29 2.48 30.95 16.94
C SER A 29 1.99 29.48 16.86
N LEU A 30 2.31 28.80 15.76
CA LEU A 30 1.78 27.47 15.42
C LEU A 30 2.16 26.40 16.43
N THR A 31 3.25 26.58 17.15
CA THR A 31 3.71 25.67 18.21
C THR A 31 2.66 25.53 19.33
N ASN A 32 1.92 26.61 19.63
CA ASN A 32 0.78 26.58 20.58
C ASN A 32 -0.44 25.83 20.03
N HIS A 33 -0.48 25.60 18.72
CA HIS A 33 -1.55 24.89 18.01
C HIS A 33 -1.07 23.58 17.39
N LYS A 34 0.06 23.03 17.84
CA LYS A 34 0.69 21.83 17.30
C LYS A 34 -0.29 20.68 17.11
N ASP A 35 -1.06 20.34 18.14
CA ASP A 35 -2.01 19.22 18.07
C ASP A 35 -3.09 19.44 17.00
N PHE A 36 -3.56 20.68 16.83
CA PHE A 36 -4.53 21.03 15.80
C PHE A 36 -3.92 20.93 14.39
N VAL A 37 -2.68 21.40 14.21
CA VAL A 37 -1.95 21.26 12.94
C VAL A 37 -1.76 19.78 12.60
N LEU A 38 -1.37 18.95 13.57
CA LEU A 38 -1.20 17.51 13.37
C LEU A 38 -2.54 16.84 13.00
N GLN A 39 -3.65 17.22 13.63
CA GLN A 39 -4.99 16.74 13.26
C GLN A 39 -5.36 17.12 11.83
N ILE A 40 -5.03 18.34 11.39
CA ILE A 40 -5.22 18.76 10.00
C ILE A 40 -4.36 17.91 9.06
N MET A 41 -3.08 17.72 9.36
CA MET A 41 -2.18 16.91 8.54
C MET A 41 -2.65 15.46 8.43
N GLU A 42 -3.15 14.86 9.52
CA GLU A 42 -3.76 13.53 9.50
C GLU A 42 -5.07 13.49 8.70
N LYS A 43 -5.89 14.54 8.82
CA LYS A 43 -7.12 14.68 8.05
C LYS A 43 -6.82 14.68 6.57
N PHE A 44 -5.77 15.37 6.12
CA PHE A 44 -5.37 15.40 4.70
C PHE A 44 -4.47 14.23 4.28
N ASP A 45 -4.32 13.21 5.14
CA ASP A 45 -3.47 12.03 4.88
C ASP A 45 -2.01 12.39 4.56
N ILE A 46 -1.52 13.52 5.08
CA ILE A 46 -0.11 13.92 4.98
C ILE A 46 0.73 13.07 5.92
N ILE A 47 0.21 12.85 7.13
CA ILE A 47 0.79 11.97 8.13
C ILE A 47 -0.16 10.86 8.54
N VAL A 48 0.41 9.79 9.09
CA VAL A 48 -0.34 8.62 9.55
C VAL A 48 0.29 8.01 10.78
N ARG A 49 -0.56 7.50 11.68
CA ARG A 49 -0.17 6.61 12.79
C ARG A 49 -0.48 5.16 12.39
N PRO A 50 0.51 4.25 12.35
CA PRO A 50 0.28 2.85 12.00
C PRO A 50 -0.62 2.13 12.99
N LEU A 51 -1.41 1.19 12.49
CA LEU A 51 -2.21 0.32 13.34
C LEU A 51 -1.33 -0.43 14.35
N GLY A 52 -1.72 -0.38 15.63
CA GLY A 52 -1.04 -1.07 16.72
C GLY A 52 0.05 -0.24 17.42
N ASP A 53 0.38 0.95 16.92
CA ASP A 53 1.22 1.88 17.68
C ASP A 53 0.39 2.63 18.72
N LYS A 54 0.33 2.06 19.93
CA LYS A 54 -0.42 2.60 21.06
C LYS A 54 0.24 3.84 21.68
N THR A 55 1.47 4.18 21.31
CA THR A 55 2.25 5.21 22.01
C THR A 55 1.89 6.64 21.59
N LYS A 56 1.01 6.85 20.60
CA LYS A 56 0.66 8.16 19.99
C LYS A 56 1.85 8.96 19.41
N GLN A 57 3.08 8.53 19.65
CA GLN A 57 4.31 9.29 19.39
C GLN A 57 4.93 9.00 18.02
N CYS A 58 4.68 7.84 17.40
CA CYS A 58 5.22 7.58 16.06
C CYS A 58 4.23 7.99 14.98
N MET A 59 4.46 9.16 14.39
CA MET A 59 3.82 9.60 13.16
C MET A 59 4.74 9.32 11.99
N TYR A 60 4.16 8.96 10.84
CA TYR A 60 4.89 8.75 9.61
C TYR A 60 4.38 9.69 8.53
N MET A 61 5.28 10.18 7.67
CA MET A 61 4.96 11.00 6.51
C MET A 61 5.33 10.24 5.22
N PRO A 62 4.42 9.41 4.67
CA PRO A 62 4.80 8.43 3.65
C PRO A 62 5.34 9.04 2.36
N CYS A 63 4.87 10.24 2.01
CA CYS A 63 5.35 10.98 0.83
C CYS A 63 6.83 11.41 0.93
N MET A 64 7.38 11.55 2.14
CA MET A 64 8.77 11.98 2.34
C MET A 64 9.77 10.82 2.36
N ILE A 65 9.31 9.58 2.56
CA ILE A 65 10.17 8.39 2.58
C ILE A 65 10.90 8.26 1.25
N LYS A 66 12.13 7.79 1.22
CA LYS A 66 12.81 7.49 -0.06
C LYS A 66 12.10 6.35 -0.77
N ALA A 67 12.00 6.47 -2.09
CA ALA A 67 11.62 5.35 -2.92
C ALA A 67 12.70 4.26 -2.79
N VAL A 68 12.27 3.01 -2.78
CA VAL A 68 13.18 1.86 -2.69
C VAL A 68 12.89 0.96 -3.87
N ASN A 69 13.94 0.40 -4.45
CA ASN A 69 13.81 -0.55 -5.53
C ASN A 69 13.06 -1.81 -5.05
N MET A 70 12.08 -2.27 -5.82
CA MET A 70 11.27 -3.45 -5.48
C MET A 70 12.11 -4.73 -5.29
N ASN A 71 13.25 -4.84 -5.96
CA ASN A 71 14.19 -5.96 -5.76
C ASN A 71 14.76 -5.99 -4.34
N VAL A 72 14.96 -4.82 -3.72
CA VAL A 72 15.42 -4.72 -2.32
C VAL A 72 14.30 -5.19 -1.40
N ILE A 73 13.09 -4.68 -1.60
CA ILE A 73 11.91 -5.06 -0.81
C ILE A 73 11.68 -6.58 -0.88
N ALA A 74 11.78 -7.17 -2.07
CA ALA A 74 11.61 -8.60 -2.25
C ALA A 74 12.72 -9.46 -1.67
N ARG A 75 13.96 -8.95 -1.67
CA ARG A 75 15.08 -9.60 -1.00
C ARG A 75 14.85 -9.61 0.51
N ASP A 76 14.36 -8.50 1.06
CA ASP A 76 14.09 -8.35 2.48
C ASP A 76 12.90 -9.21 2.94
N ILE A 77 11.86 -9.27 2.11
CA ILE A 77 10.71 -10.18 2.24
C ILE A 77 11.12 -11.65 1.97
N GLY A 78 12.31 -11.85 1.38
CA GLY A 78 12.70 -13.02 0.60
C GLY A 78 12.42 -14.38 1.21
N ASN A 79 11.89 -15.26 0.35
CA ASN A 79 12.10 -16.70 0.44
C ASN A 79 11.91 -17.34 -0.95
N LYS A 80 12.73 -18.36 -1.29
CA LYS A 80 12.65 -19.07 -2.58
C LYS A 80 11.35 -19.88 -2.74
N ASP A 81 10.73 -20.28 -1.63
CA ASP A 81 9.47 -21.05 -1.60
C ASP A 81 8.24 -20.18 -1.30
N CYS A 82 8.16 -19.01 -1.95
CA CYS A 82 7.05 -18.09 -1.79
C CYS A 82 5.99 -18.33 -2.87
N LYS A 83 4.76 -18.64 -2.46
CA LYS A 83 3.61 -18.60 -3.38
C LYS A 83 3.14 -17.16 -3.47
N LYS A 84 2.98 -16.67 -4.69
CA LYS A 84 2.43 -15.35 -4.96
C LYS A 84 1.11 -15.51 -5.69
N THR A 85 0.19 -14.60 -5.44
CA THR A 85 -0.98 -14.47 -6.31
C THR A 85 -0.60 -13.80 -7.62
N SER A 86 -1.49 -13.84 -8.62
CA SER A 86 -1.42 -12.89 -9.74
C SER A 86 -1.44 -11.44 -9.23
N TRP A 87 -0.84 -10.51 -9.96
CA TRP A 87 -0.98 -9.09 -9.69
C TRP A 87 -2.38 -8.64 -10.08
N PHE A 88 -3.03 -7.86 -9.22
CA PHE A 88 -4.21 -7.08 -9.59
C PHE A 88 -3.81 -5.62 -9.75
N CYS A 89 -4.09 -5.07 -10.92
CA CYS A 89 -3.65 -3.74 -11.32
C CYS A 89 -4.85 -2.86 -11.68
N LEU A 90 -4.85 -1.63 -11.18
CA LEU A 90 -5.71 -0.56 -11.62
C LEU A 90 -4.87 0.36 -12.50
N GLN A 91 -5.09 0.30 -13.81
CA GLN A 91 -4.40 1.15 -14.79
C GLN A 91 -5.22 2.41 -15.02
N PHE A 92 -4.69 3.56 -14.63
CA PHE A 92 -5.35 4.86 -14.78
C PHE A 92 -4.89 5.54 -16.08
N ASP A 93 -5.78 6.37 -16.64
CA ASP A 93 -5.42 7.28 -17.74
C ASP A 93 -4.47 8.37 -17.23
N PHE A 94 -4.75 8.86 -16.03
CA PHE A 94 -3.94 9.82 -15.28
C PHE A 94 -4.08 9.54 -13.79
N LEU A 95 -2.96 9.46 -13.08
CA LEU A 95 -2.94 9.24 -11.64
C LEU A 95 -2.28 10.43 -10.92
N PRO A 96 -3.03 11.24 -10.15
CA PRO A 96 -2.44 12.35 -9.41
C PRO A 96 -1.34 11.88 -8.44
N PRO A 97 -0.21 12.61 -8.28
CA PRO A 97 0.90 12.16 -7.46
C PRO A 97 0.54 11.84 -6.00
N SER A 98 -0.40 12.59 -5.40
CA SER A 98 -0.87 12.37 -4.02
C SER A 98 -1.88 11.23 -3.90
N TYR A 99 -2.44 10.73 -5.01
CA TYR A 99 -3.55 9.77 -4.99
C TYR A 99 -3.15 8.46 -4.32
N PHE A 100 -1.96 7.95 -4.66
CA PHE A 100 -1.43 6.74 -4.04
C PHE A 100 -1.13 6.95 -2.54
N ASN A 101 -0.76 8.16 -2.12
CA ASN A 101 -0.50 8.45 -0.71
C ASN A 101 -1.78 8.30 0.14
N HIS A 102 -2.93 8.76 -0.35
CA HIS A 102 -4.23 8.51 0.32
C HIS A 102 -4.52 7.02 0.46
N ILE A 103 -4.20 6.24 -0.57
CA ILE A 103 -4.39 4.79 -0.54
C ILE A 103 -3.47 4.16 0.51
N LEU A 104 -2.18 4.48 0.45
CA LEU A 104 -1.17 3.95 1.37
C LEU A 104 -1.53 4.28 2.82
N VAL A 105 -1.90 5.53 3.12
CA VAL A 105 -2.32 5.96 4.47
C VAL A 105 -3.53 5.18 4.96
N SER A 106 -4.53 4.96 4.11
CA SER A 106 -5.71 4.17 4.47
C SER A 106 -5.34 2.72 4.83
N PHE A 107 -4.47 2.09 4.04
CA PHE A 107 -3.98 0.74 4.35
C PHE A 107 -3.15 0.71 5.64
N VAL A 108 -2.31 1.71 5.91
CA VAL A 108 -1.53 1.83 7.15
C VAL A 108 -2.41 1.98 8.40
N LYS A 109 -3.53 2.69 8.28
CA LYS A 109 -4.52 2.85 9.37
C LYS A 109 -5.24 1.53 9.71
N GLN A 110 -5.38 0.64 8.73
CA GLN A 110 -6.23 -0.55 8.84
C GLN A 110 -5.48 -1.88 8.93
N ASN A 111 -4.20 -1.90 8.58
CA ASN A 111 -3.41 -3.13 8.50
C ASN A 111 -2.10 -2.98 9.26
N LYS A 112 -1.64 -4.10 9.85
CA LYS A 112 -0.33 -4.14 10.49
C LYS A 112 0.75 -4.04 9.42
N LEU A 113 1.65 -3.06 9.54
CA LEU A 113 2.82 -2.98 8.68
C LEU A 113 3.71 -4.22 8.86
N TRP A 114 4.26 -4.71 7.77
CA TRP A 114 5.31 -5.72 7.82
C TRP A 114 6.57 -5.14 8.47
N ILE A 115 7.30 -5.96 9.22
CA ILE A 115 8.55 -5.57 9.87
C ILE A 115 9.66 -6.40 9.25
N GLY A 116 10.61 -5.73 8.59
CA GLY A 116 11.77 -6.36 7.99
C GLY A 116 12.84 -6.73 9.02
N ARG A 117 13.90 -7.41 8.53
CA ARG A 117 14.99 -7.94 9.37
C ARG A 117 15.67 -6.86 10.23
N ASP A 118 15.78 -5.64 9.71
CA ASP A 118 16.40 -4.50 10.39
C ASP A 118 15.40 -3.68 11.23
N ASN A 119 14.27 -4.27 11.64
CA ASN A 119 13.12 -3.59 12.26
C ASN A 119 12.54 -2.45 11.41
N ARG A 120 12.87 -2.41 10.12
CA ARG A 120 12.32 -1.43 9.19
C ARG A 120 10.86 -1.75 8.90
N LEU A 121 9.99 -0.78 9.10
CA LEU A 121 8.59 -0.91 8.69
C LEU A 121 8.49 -0.96 7.17
N GLY A 122 7.59 -1.81 6.68
CA GLY A 122 7.28 -2.02 5.27
C GLY A 122 6.54 -0.86 4.62
N ILE A 123 6.96 0.39 4.86
CA ILE A 123 6.39 1.58 4.26
C ILE A 123 7.50 2.36 3.55
N TYR A 124 7.28 2.60 2.26
CA TYR A 124 8.22 3.28 1.38
C TYR A 124 7.44 4.27 0.51
N ARG A 125 8.13 5.23 -0.11
CA ARG A 125 7.47 6.01 -1.16
C ARG A 125 7.10 5.07 -2.28
N ASN A 126 5.84 5.14 -2.69
CA ASN A 126 5.24 4.32 -3.75
C ASN A 126 5.05 2.83 -3.41
N VAL A 127 5.33 2.38 -2.18
CA VAL A 127 5.15 0.96 -1.79
C VAL A 127 4.70 0.81 -0.33
N GLY A 128 3.71 -0.04 -0.10
CA GLY A 128 3.32 -0.53 1.21
C GLY A 128 3.38 -2.05 1.29
N VAL A 129 3.87 -2.57 2.40
CA VAL A 129 3.99 -3.99 2.72
C VAL A 129 3.30 -4.24 4.06
N PHE A 130 2.27 -5.07 4.06
CA PHE A 130 1.40 -5.30 5.21
C PHE A 130 1.36 -6.78 5.57
N SER A 131 1.35 -7.09 6.86
CA SER A 131 1.15 -8.45 7.36
C SER A 131 -0.33 -8.77 7.38
N LEU A 132 -0.74 -9.81 6.65
CA LEU A 132 -2.13 -10.29 6.61
C LEU A 132 -2.46 -11.26 7.75
N ASN A 133 -1.45 -11.82 8.40
CA ASN A 133 -1.61 -12.67 9.56
C ASN A 133 -0.60 -12.33 10.67
N SER A 134 -0.82 -12.88 11.86
CA SER A 134 0.02 -12.67 13.04
C SER A 134 1.41 -13.29 12.91
N SER A 135 1.52 -14.40 12.18
CA SER A 135 2.79 -15.11 11.95
C SER A 135 3.72 -14.39 10.98
N GLY A 136 3.24 -13.38 10.25
CA GLY A 136 3.99 -12.75 9.18
C GLY A 136 4.19 -13.65 7.96
N SER A 137 3.48 -14.79 7.89
CA SER A 137 3.62 -15.76 6.80
C SER A 137 2.74 -15.45 5.58
N LYS A 138 1.94 -14.38 5.64
CA LYS A 138 1.16 -13.85 4.53
C LYS A 138 1.35 -12.34 4.50
N VAL A 139 1.80 -11.78 3.39
CA VAL A 139 1.97 -10.32 3.22
C VAL A 139 1.24 -9.81 2.00
N LEU A 140 0.66 -8.63 2.14
CA LEU A 140 0.11 -7.84 1.04
C LEU A 140 1.13 -6.79 0.64
N LEU A 141 1.46 -6.79 -0.65
CA LEU A 141 2.24 -5.76 -1.30
C LEU A 141 1.29 -4.87 -2.09
N ILE A 142 1.36 -3.55 -1.89
CA ILE A 142 0.70 -2.55 -2.73
C ILE A 142 1.74 -1.56 -3.23
N CYS A 143 1.73 -1.26 -4.53
CA CYS A 143 2.71 -0.35 -5.12
C CYS A 143 2.10 0.55 -6.20
N LEU A 144 2.74 1.69 -6.39
CA LEU A 144 2.54 2.61 -7.51
C LEU A 144 3.58 2.29 -8.59
N LEU A 145 3.12 2.14 -9.82
CA LEU A 145 3.90 1.86 -11.02
C LEU A 145 3.42 2.80 -12.11
N GLU A 146 4.10 3.92 -12.34
CA GLU A 146 3.65 5.00 -13.22
C GLU A 146 2.19 5.43 -12.93
N ASN A 147 1.28 5.18 -13.87
CA ASN A 147 -0.16 5.42 -13.77
C ASN A 147 -0.94 4.17 -13.34
N SER A 148 -0.30 3.22 -12.67
CA SER A 148 -0.94 2.00 -12.16
C SER A 148 -0.78 1.86 -10.66
N ILE A 149 -1.84 1.38 -10.01
CA ILE A 149 -1.77 0.87 -8.65
C ILE A 149 -1.91 -0.63 -8.70
N ALA A 150 -0.90 -1.35 -8.20
CA ALA A 150 -0.85 -2.79 -8.26
C ALA A 150 -0.80 -3.39 -6.85
N MET A 151 -1.43 -4.55 -6.67
CA MET A 151 -1.29 -5.33 -5.45
C MET A 151 -1.06 -6.81 -5.72
N GLN A 152 -0.36 -7.45 -4.79
CA GLN A 152 -0.08 -8.89 -4.82
C GLN A 152 0.01 -9.43 -3.40
N VAL A 153 -0.46 -10.66 -3.17
CA VAL A 153 -0.30 -11.34 -1.90
C VAL A 153 0.78 -12.41 -2.02
N TRP A 154 1.67 -12.43 -1.04
CA TRP A 154 2.80 -13.35 -0.95
C TRP A 154 2.61 -14.22 0.30
N GLN A 155 2.83 -15.52 0.16
CA GLN A 155 2.55 -16.50 1.20
C GLN A 155 3.67 -17.52 1.32
N TRP A 156 4.04 -17.84 2.57
CA TRP A 156 4.99 -18.90 2.91
C TRP A 156 4.31 -19.95 3.78
N LYS A 157 4.81 -21.18 3.68
CA LYS A 157 4.27 -22.40 4.31
C LYS A 157 2.90 -22.76 3.74
N CYS A 158 2.89 -23.84 2.96
CA CYS A 158 1.73 -24.30 2.20
C CYS A 158 0.80 -25.13 3.08
N GLY A 159 -0.48 -24.77 3.12
CA GLY A 159 -1.53 -25.59 3.70
C GLY A 159 -2.86 -25.45 2.96
N GLU A 160 -3.22 -24.24 2.54
CA GLU A 160 -4.56 -23.96 1.99
C GLU A 160 -4.51 -23.13 0.70
N HIS A 161 -5.54 -23.31 -0.13
CA HIS A 161 -5.86 -22.44 -1.27
C HIS A 161 -6.60 -21.22 -0.72
N ASP A 162 -5.88 -20.12 -0.51
CA ASP A 162 -6.48 -18.87 -0.05
C ASP A 162 -6.86 -17.98 -1.23
N CYS A 163 -8.06 -17.40 -1.16
CA CYS A 163 -8.50 -16.36 -2.06
C CYS A 163 -8.62 -15.01 -1.33
N TYR A 164 -8.13 -13.95 -1.98
CA TYR A 164 -8.00 -12.62 -1.37
C TYR A 164 -8.95 -11.58 -1.99
N SER A 165 -10.13 -11.99 -2.46
CA SER A 165 -11.16 -11.12 -3.06
C SER A 165 -11.52 -9.92 -2.17
N ASP A 166 -11.55 -10.09 -0.85
CA ASP A 166 -11.90 -9.02 0.09
C ASP A 166 -10.86 -7.88 0.08
N ILE A 167 -9.58 -8.22 -0.10
CA ILE A 167 -8.50 -7.23 -0.19
C ILE A 167 -8.63 -6.42 -1.48
N LYS A 168 -8.97 -7.11 -2.59
CA LYS A 168 -9.26 -6.47 -3.87
C LYS A 168 -10.41 -5.47 -3.75
N ASN A 169 -11.52 -5.90 -3.15
CA ASN A 169 -12.71 -5.06 -2.97
C ASN A 169 -12.41 -3.85 -2.09
N LYS A 170 -11.62 -4.01 -1.02
CA LYS A 170 -11.15 -2.88 -0.20
C LYS A 170 -10.40 -1.81 -0.99
N LEU A 171 -9.54 -2.19 -1.94
CA LEU A 171 -8.87 -1.21 -2.81
C LEU A 171 -9.88 -0.48 -3.71
N LEU A 172 -10.81 -1.22 -4.31
CA LEU A 172 -11.82 -0.64 -5.20
C LEU A 172 -12.72 0.36 -4.46
N ASP A 173 -13.19 -0.01 -3.26
CA ASP A 173 -14.00 0.86 -2.41
C ASP A 173 -13.23 2.12 -1.99
N LEU A 174 -11.95 1.97 -1.68
CA LEU A 174 -11.07 3.08 -1.32
C LEU A 174 -10.84 4.04 -2.50
N VAL A 175 -10.61 3.51 -3.71
CA VAL A 175 -10.49 4.34 -4.92
C VAL A 175 -11.77 5.14 -5.15
N ASN A 176 -12.95 4.51 -5.01
CA ASN A 176 -14.23 5.21 -5.14
C ASN A 176 -14.43 6.26 -4.04
N SER A 177 -14.04 5.96 -2.80
CA SER A 177 -14.12 6.89 -1.67
C SER A 177 -13.26 8.13 -1.89
N ILE A 178 -12.02 7.97 -2.36
CA ILE A 178 -11.12 9.10 -2.67
C ILE A 178 -11.68 9.93 -3.84
N LYS A 179 -12.22 9.27 -4.87
CA LYS A 179 -12.90 9.92 -6.00
C LYS A 179 -14.02 10.85 -5.53
N LEU A 180 -14.89 10.34 -4.66
CA LEU A 180 -16.02 11.10 -4.08
C LEU A 180 -15.54 12.23 -3.16
N ARG A 181 -14.58 11.94 -2.28
CA ARG A 181 -14.06 12.88 -1.28
C ARG A 181 -13.44 14.12 -1.92
N TYR A 182 -12.66 13.95 -2.98
CA TYR A 182 -11.96 15.05 -3.65
C TYR A 182 -12.65 15.52 -4.94
N ARG A 183 -13.79 14.91 -5.31
CA ARG A 183 -14.53 15.20 -6.55
C ARG A 183 -13.64 15.14 -7.80
N ILE A 184 -12.68 14.22 -7.81
CA ILE A 184 -11.77 14.03 -8.93
C ILE A 184 -12.42 13.07 -9.91
N ASN A 185 -12.40 13.38 -11.21
CA ASN A 185 -12.81 12.40 -12.21
C ASN A 185 -11.59 11.61 -12.69
N ILE A 186 -11.38 10.43 -12.12
CA ILE A 186 -10.41 9.46 -12.62
C ILE A 186 -11.13 8.27 -13.26
N ASN A 187 -10.53 7.78 -14.33
CA ASN A 187 -10.90 6.55 -15.01
C ASN A 187 -9.77 5.54 -14.83
N TYR A 188 -10.13 4.28 -14.71
CA TYR A 188 -9.16 3.19 -14.67
C TYR A 188 -9.74 1.92 -15.25
N GLU A 189 -8.86 1.10 -15.82
CA GLU A 189 -9.14 -0.26 -16.20
C GLU A 189 -8.58 -1.24 -15.16
N LYS A 190 -9.24 -2.37 -15.00
CA LYS A 190 -8.80 -3.45 -14.11
C LYS A 190 -8.05 -4.47 -14.94
N HIS A 191 -6.87 -4.85 -14.49
CA HIS A 191 -6.00 -5.80 -15.17
C HIS A 191 -5.49 -6.87 -14.21
N PHE A 192 -5.36 -8.10 -14.70
CA PHE A 192 -4.57 -9.14 -14.05
C PHE A 192 -3.25 -9.35 -14.77
N LYS A 193 -2.25 -9.76 -14.00
CA LYS A 193 -0.95 -10.15 -14.54
C LYS A 193 -0.38 -11.35 -13.81
N CYS A 194 -0.14 -12.37 -14.60
CA CYS A 194 0.51 -13.62 -14.23
C CYS A 194 2.03 -13.44 -14.29
N SER A 195 2.63 -12.91 -13.22
CA SER A 195 4.08 -12.83 -13.11
C SER A 195 4.52 -13.23 -11.70
N ASP A 196 5.46 -14.18 -11.65
CA ASP A 196 6.20 -14.54 -10.45
C ASP A 196 7.24 -13.45 -10.09
N GLY A 197 7.49 -12.52 -11.02
CA GLY A 197 8.35 -11.35 -10.87
C GLY A 197 7.60 -10.07 -10.49
N PHE A 198 8.34 -8.95 -10.45
CA PHE A 198 7.76 -7.64 -10.17
C PHE A 198 6.87 -7.19 -11.31
N CYS A 199 5.85 -6.40 -10.98
CA CYS A 199 5.05 -5.81 -12.03
C CYS A 199 5.87 -4.70 -12.72
N GLN A 200 6.40 -4.98 -13.92
CA GLN A 200 6.97 -3.99 -14.83
C GLN A 200 5.93 -3.46 -15.84
N GLU A 201 6.26 -2.34 -16.48
CA GLU A 201 5.42 -1.62 -17.44
C GLU A 201 5.06 -2.46 -18.67
N ASN A 202 6.04 -3.15 -19.25
CA ASN A 202 5.92 -3.83 -20.55
C ASN A 202 5.38 -5.28 -20.48
N ASP A 203 5.06 -5.77 -19.28
CA ASP A 203 4.61 -7.15 -19.16
C ASP A 203 3.15 -7.27 -19.64
N ALA A 204 2.83 -8.38 -20.30
CA ALA A 204 1.48 -8.67 -20.76
C ALA A 204 0.47 -8.63 -19.61
N ARG A 205 -0.60 -7.85 -19.80
CA ARG A 205 -1.71 -7.69 -18.87
C ARG A 205 -3.00 -8.16 -19.53
N VAL A 206 -3.85 -8.82 -18.77
CA VAL A 206 -5.15 -9.29 -19.24
C VAL A 206 -6.23 -8.46 -18.56
N LYS A 207 -7.10 -7.81 -19.34
CA LYS A 207 -8.24 -7.06 -18.78
C LYS A 207 -9.11 -8.01 -17.96
N VAL A 208 -9.51 -7.59 -16.76
CA VAL A 208 -10.36 -8.39 -15.87
C VAL A 208 -11.67 -8.77 -16.56
N ASP A 209 -12.21 -7.89 -17.41
CA ASP A 209 -13.47 -8.12 -18.10
C ASP A 209 -13.41 -9.26 -19.12
N VAL A 210 -12.22 -9.61 -19.62
CA VAL A 210 -11.99 -10.75 -20.51
C VAL A 210 -11.84 -12.06 -19.72
N VAL A 211 -11.53 -11.97 -18.43
CA VAL A 211 -11.34 -13.12 -17.53
C VAL A 211 -12.65 -13.52 -16.83
N ILE A 212 -13.75 -12.79 -17.07
CA ILE A 212 -15.08 -12.99 -16.44
C ILE A 212 -15.64 -14.42 -16.64
N GLU A 213 -15.16 -15.18 -17.62
CA GLU A 213 -15.62 -16.56 -17.85
C GLU A 213 -15.07 -17.59 -16.86
N ASN A 214 -14.07 -17.26 -16.02
CA ASN A 214 -13.49 -18.18 -15.04
C ASN A 214 -13.80 -17.76 -13.59
N VAL A 215 -14.41 -18.68 -12.83
CA VAL A 215 -14.81 -18.50 -11.41
C VAL A 215 -13.63 -18.13 -10.52
N GLU A 216 -12.42 -18.57 -10.87
CA GLU A 216 -11.17 -18.25 -10.17
C GLU A 216 -10.02 -18.09 -11.18
N TYR A 217 -9.29 -16.97 -11.15
CA TYR A 217 -8.13 -16.75 -12.03
C TYR A 217 -6.84 -17.18 -11.34
N TYR A 218 -6.32 -18.33 -11.75
CA TYR A 218 -5.01 -18.84 -11.33
C TYR A 218 -3.99 -18.60 -12.43
N CYS A 219 -2.81 -18.06 -12.09
CA CYS A 219 -1.64 -18.25 -12.94
C CYS A 219 -1.32 -19.75 -12.96
N SER A 220 -0.94 -20.30 -14.11
CA SER A 220 -0.58 -21.72 -14.28
C SER A 220 0.53 -22.19 -13.31
N ASN A 221 1.30 -21.26 -12.73
CA ASN A 221 2.34 -21.53 -11.72
C ASN A 221 1.94 -21.20 -10.26
N THR A 222 0.78 -20.59 -10.01
CA THR A 222 0.41 -20.06 -8.69
C THR A 222 -0.81 -20.76 -8.09
N ARG A 223 -0.68 -21.33 -6.89
CA ARG A 223 -1.80 -21.94 -6.14
C ARG A 223 -2.60 -20.95 -5.26
N ALA A 224 -2.45 -19.65 -5.46
CA ALA A 224 -3.12 -18.60 -4.67
C ALA A 224 -3.83 -17.60 -5.60
N CYS A 225 -5.04 -17.17 -5.24
CA CYS A 225 -5.90 -16.35 -6.12
C CYS A 225 -6.25 -14.99 -5.50
N ILE A 226 -6.32 -13.91 -6.31
CA ILE A 226 -6.87 -12.61 -5.88
C ILE A 226 -8.38 -12.51 -6.17
N GLN A 227 -8.94 -13.39 -6.99
CA GLN A 227 -10.35 -13.34 -7.37
C GLN A 227 -10.99 -14.72 -7.39
N ALA A 228 -11.89 -14.94 -6.44
CA ALA A 228 -12.95 -15.94 -6.53
C ALA A 228 -14.27 -15.21 -6.72
N GLN A 229 -15.05 -15.61 -7.73
CA GLN A 229 -16.48 -15.34 -7.74
C GLN A 229 -17.16 -16.35 -6.81
N LYS A 230 -18.11 -15.88 -5.99
CA LYS A 230 -19.11 -16.78 -5.42
C LYS A 230 -19.88 -17.37 -6.59
N SER A 231 -19.90 -18.70 -6.70
CA SER A 231 -20.94 -19.40 -7.46
C SER A 231 -22.30 -18.92 -6.96
N THR A 232 -22.95 -18.02 -7.69
CA THR A 232 -24.40 -17.94 -7.66
C THR A 232 -24.89 -19.18 -8.40
N ALA A 233 -24.95 -20.30 -7.68
CA ALA A 233 -25.79 -21.41 -8.08
C ALA A 233 -27.23 -20.90 -7.93
N VAL A 234 -27.75 -20.38 -9.03
CA VAL A 234 -29.19 -20.33 -9.31
C VAL A 234 -29.49 -21.65 -10.01
N GLY A 235 -30.28 -22.51 -9.36
CA GLY A 235 -30.70 -23.81 -9.86
C GLY A 235 -30.87 -24.80 -8.72
#